data_AF-A0A7C5LZS5-F1
#
_entry.id   AF-A0A7C5LZS5-F1
#
_cell.length_a   1.000
_cell.length_b   1.000
_cell.length_c   1.000
_cell.angle_alpha   90.00
_cell.angle_beta   90.00
_cell.angle_gamma   90.00
#
_symmetry.space_group_name_H-M   'P 1'
#
loop_
_entity.id
_entity.type
_entity.pdbx_description
1 polymer ?
#
loop_
_entity_poly.entity_id
_entity_poly.type
_entity_poly.pdbx_seq_one_letter_code
_entity_poly.pdbx_strand_id
1 'polypeptide(L)' 'MNILSNPKLKAAKPALDPEKFQNPDITAKGEKRAHVAFERFKTLWFFTGSLCNIECVNCYIES' A
#
# COMPACT_ATOMS: atom_id res chain seq x y z
N MET A 1 -6.34 -34.29 1.03
CA MET A 1 -5.17 -33.46 0.65
C MET A 1 -5.20 -32.21 1.54
N ASN A 2 -4.31 -32.10 2.52
CA ASN A 2 -4.35 -31.01 3.50
C ASN A 2 -3.63 -29.79 2.92
N ILE A 3 -4.34 -28.68 2.74
CA ILE A 3 -3.85 -27.43 2.12
C ILE A 3 -2.67 -26.81 2.91
N LEU A 4 -2.47 -27.28 4.16
CA LEU A 4 -1.42 -26.85 5.08
C LEU A 4 -0.02 -27.41 4.79
N SER A 5 0.15 -28.32 3.84
CA SER A 5 1.47 -28.85 3.44
C SER A 5 2.19 -28.03 2.37
N ASN A 6 1.58 -26.94 1.87
CA ASN A 6 2.19 -26.12 0.82
C ASN A 6 3.30 -25.21 1.38
N PRO A 7 4.58 -25.42 1.02
CA PRO A 7 5.70 -24.61 1.52
C PRO A 7 5.62 -23.14 1.08
N LYS A 8 4.81 -22.79 0.07
CA LYS A 8 4.60 -21.40 -0.37
C LYS A 8 3.71 -20.57 0.57
N LEU A 9 3.05 -21.19 1.55
CA LEU A 9 2.19 -20.48 2.52
C LEU A 9 2.94 -20.10 3.82
N LYS A 10 4.24 -20.44 3.95
CA LYS A 10 5.05 -20.22 5.16
C LYS A 10 6.07 -19.08 5.07
N ALA A 11 5.96 -18.18 4.09
CA ALA A 11 6.81 -16.98 4.09
C ALA A 11 6.23 -15.98 5.11
N ALA A 12 6.95 -15.73 6.21
CA ALA A 12 6.62 -14.64 7.12
C ALA A 12 6.61 -13.32 6.33
N LYS A 13 5.55 -12.53 6.48
CA LYS A 13 5.50 -11.20 5.87
C LYS A 13 6.72 -10.42 6.37
N PRO A 14 7.52 -9.80 5.48
CA PRO A 14 8.69 -9.04 5.92
C PRO A 14 8.25 -7.98 6.93
N ALA A 15 9.06 -7.80 7.97
CA ALA A 15 8.84 -6.73 8.93
C ALA A 15 8.79 -5.39 8.19
N LEU A 16 7.91 -4.50 8.62
CA LEU A 16 7.88 -3.14 8.11
C LEU A 16 9.24 -2.49 8.40
N ASP A 17 9.75 -1.75 7.42
CA ASP A 17 10.93 -0.92 7.59
C ASP A 17 10.74 0.01 8.82
N PRO A 18 11.63 -0.05 9.82
CA PRO A 18 11.49 0.71 11.06
C PRO A 18 11.56 2.22 10.85
N GLU A 19 12.01 2.72 9.69
CA GLU A 19 11.96 4.16 9.40
C GLU A 19 10.59 4.61 8.85
N LYS A 20 9.76 3.68 8.37
CA LYS A 20 8.46 4.01 7.79
C LYS A 20 7.42 4.22 8.88
N PHE A 21 6.54 5.21 8.63
CA PHE A 21 5.34 5.47 9.43
C PHE A 21 5.58 5.72 10.93
N GLN A 22 6.76 6.22 11.30
CA GLN A 22 7.13 6.46 12.70
C GLN A 22 6.43 7.69 13.30
N ASN A 23 6.18 8.71 12.49
CA ASN A 23 5.53 9.94 12.94
C ASN A 23 4.42 10.35 11.95
N PRO A 24 3.17 10.53 12.41
CA PRO A 24 2.08 10.94 11.53
C PRO A 24 2.20 12.41 11.07
N ASP A 25 2.86 13.27 11.83
CA ASP A 25 2.92 14.72 11.56
C ASP A 25 4.21 15.14 10.83
N ILE A 26 5.18 14.23 10.71
CA ILE A 26 6.48 14.47 10.08
C ILE A 26 6.65 13.54 8.87
N THR A 27 7.22 14.06 7.79
CA THR A 27 7.53 13.28 6.59
C THR A 27 8.81 12.46 6.79
N ALA A 28 9.06 11.46 5.94
CA ALA A 28 10.32 10.73 5.96
C ALA A 28 11.56 11.62 5.71
N LYS A 29 11.38 12.84 5.19
CA LYS A 29 12.44 13.83 4.99
C LYS A 29 12.64 14.78 6.20
N GLY A 30 11.85 14.64 7.26
CA GLY A 30 11.91 15.50 8.46
C GLY A 30 11.08 16.77 8.37
N GLU A 31 10.22 16.91 7.37
CA GLU A 31 9.39 18.10 7.15
C GLU A 31 8.03 17.96 7.85
N LYS A 32 7.38 19.08 8.17
CA LYS A 32 5.99 19.04 8.66
C LYS A 32 5.06 18.53 7.55
N ARG A 33 4.22 17.54 7.86
CA ARG A 33 3.23 16.99 6.92
C ARG A 33 2.20 18.06 6.57
N ALA A 34 1.79 18.10 5.30
CA ALA A 34 0.71 18.97 4.86
C ALA A 34 -0.64 18.47 5.41
N HIS A 35 -1.50 19.39 5.84
CA HIS A 35 -2.86 19.09 6.30
C HIS A 35 -3.86 20.01 5.59
N VAL A 36 -5.06 19.49 5.36
CA VAL A 36 -6.20 20.24 4.86
C VAL A 36 -7.39 19.97 5.78
N ALA A 37 -8.30 20.93 5.90
CA ALA A 37 -9.55 20.72 6.62
C ALA A 37 -10.39 19.64 5.91
N PHE A 38 -10.78 18.60 6.66
CA PHE A 38 -11.60 17.53 6.12
C PHE A 38 -13.09 17.92 6.20
N GLU A 39 -13.81 17.88 5.08
CA GLU A 39 -15.25 18.14 5.03
C GLU A 39 -16.04 16.81 5.02
N ARG A 40 -15.96 16.05 3.91
CA ARG A 40 -16.60 14.75 3.75
C ARG A 40 -16.07 13.98 2.54
N PHE A 41 -16.22 12.65 2.55
CA PHE A 41 -16.12 11.85 1.34
C PHE A 41 -17.51 11.72 0.67
N LYS A 42 -17.58 11.79 -0.67
CA LYS A 42 -18.80 11.46 -1.44
C LYS A 42 -18.84 9.96 -1.76
N THR A 43 -17.72 9.42 -2.21
CA THR A 43 -17.51 8.00 -2.51
C THR A 43 -16.03 7.71 -2.31
N LEU A 44 -15.72 6.60 -1.65
CA LEU A 44 -14.35 6.17 -1.39
C LEU A 44 -14.11 4.80 -2.04
N TRP A 45 -13.08 4.74 -2.89
CA TRP A 45 -12.66 3.51 -3.55
C TRP A 45 -11.36 3.04 -2.94
N PHE A 46 -11.36 1.82 -2.38
CA PHE A 46 -10.16 1.18 -1.89
C PHE A 46 -9.54 0.33 -3.01
N PHE A 47 -8.42 0.79 -3.56
CA PHE A 47 -7.60 -0.02 -4.47
C PHE A 47 -6.66 -0.91 -3.66
N THR A 48 -6.82 -2.22 -3.76
CA THR A 48 -6.04 -3.20 -2.98
C THR A 48 -4.73 -3.60 -3.64
N GLY A 49 -4.42 -3.07 -4.83
CA GLY A 49 -3.17 -3.35 -5.52
C GLY A 49 -3.01 -2.57 -6.82
N SER A 50 -1.77 -2.48 -7.27
CA SER A 50 -1.35 -1.88 -8.54
C SER A 50 -0.54 -2.85 -9.41
N LEU A 51 -0.39 -4.10 -8.98
CA LEU A 51 0.36 -5.11 -9.72
C LEU A 51 -0.49 -5.62 -10.88
N CYS A 52 -0.09 -5.27 -12.10
CA CYS A 52 -0.60 -5.83 -13.34
C CYS A 52 0.52 -6.62 -14.02
N ASN A 53 0.21 -7.79 -14.58
CA ASN A 53 1.16 -8.64 -15.30
C ASN A 53 1.08 -8.47 -16.83
N ILE A 54 0.28 -7.51 -17.29
CA ILE A 54 0.11 -7.16 -18.70
C ILE A 54 0.12 -5.65 -18.86
N GLU A 55 0.66 -5.17 -19.97
CA GLU A 55 0.56 -3.76 -20.35
C GLU A 55 -0.81 -3.52 -21.00
N CYS A 56 -1.58 -2.58 -20.45
CA CYS A 56 -2.87 -2.19 -21.00
C CYS A 56 -2.72 -0.90 -21.81
N VAL A 57 -3.12 -0.92 -23.08
CA VAL A 57 -3.01 0.21 -24.03
C VAL A 57 -3.61 1.53 -23.50
N ASN A 58 -4.60 1.46 -22.61
CA ASN A 58 -5.29 2.61 -22.02
C ASN A 58 -5.32 2.55 -20.48
N CYS A 59 -4.26 2.03 -19.85
CA CYS A 59 -4.16 2.05 -18.39
C CYS A 59 -3.83 3.46 -17.87
N TYR A 60 -4.49 3.88 -16.80
CA TYR A 60 -4.06 5.08 -16.07
C TYR A 60 -2.94 4.77 -15.05
N ILE A 61 -2.70 3.48 -14.78
CA ILE A 61 -1.60 2.99 -13.96
C ILE A 61 -0.55 2.43 -14.92
N GLU A 62 0.61 3.07 -15.00
CA GLU A 62 1.76 2.51 -15.74
C GLU A 62 2.22 1.23 -15.03
N SER A 63 2.40 0.13 -15.78
CA SER A 63 2.86 -1.17 -15.27
C SER A 63 4.36 -1.21 -15.00
#